data_AF-A0A9E4WZI7-F1
#
_entry.id   AF-A0A9E4WZI7-F1
#
_cell.length_a   1.000
_cell.length_b   1.000
_cell.length_c   1.000
_cell.angle_alpha   90.00
_cell.angle_beta   90.00
_cell.angle_gamma   90.00
#
_symmetry.space_group_name_H-M   'P 1'
#
loop_
_entity.id
_entity.type
_entity.pdbx_description
1 polymer ?
#
loop_
_entity_poly.entity_id
_entity_poly.type
_entity_poly.pdbx_seq_one_letter_code
_entity_poly.pdbx_strand_id
1 'polypeptide(L)'
;RINVADSDEKAYEEGKNFYWQLGTSFGVAPRHWQSPPGYITRTAAQSGRQTRRDATRNITPDNITPGGPSLDYQEAHATHQIVTGNPDTVIEKLKRIIDVVDPAYLVLWGREGPMSHQVAMRCIDLLSQEVIPAVKEYQADREKGRQSVAAN
;
A
#
# COMPACT_ATOMS: atom_id res chain seq x y z
N ARG A 1 -2.13 0.37 -2.37
CA ARG A 1 -3.17 -0.54 -2.93
C ARG A 1 -4.52 0.09 -2.66
N ILE A 2 -5.49 -0.06 -3.57
CA ILE A 2 -6.75 0.69 -3.45
C ILE A 2 -7.96 -0.18 -3.81
N ASN A 3 -8.99 -0.15 -2.97
CA ASN A 3 -10.29 -0.73 -3.31
C ASN A 3 -11.41 0.26 -3.01
N VAL A 4 -12.24 0.56 -4.00
CA VAL A 4 -13.40 1.44 -3.86
C VAL A 4 -14.65 0.62 -4.05
N ALA A 5 -15.57 0.70 -3.11
CA ALA A 5 -16.87 0.01 -3.18
C ALA A 5 -18.01 0.96 -2.83
N ASP A 6 -19.24 0.45 -2.86
CA ASP A 6 -20.44 1.26 -2.59
C ASP A 6 -20.55 1.68 -1.11
N SER A 7 -19.84 1.00 -0.21
CA SER A 7 -19.77 1.32 1.23
C SER A 7 -18.38 1.04 1.79
N ASP A 8 -18.05 1.65 2.93
CA ASP A 8 -16.76 1.46 3.59
C ASP A 8 -16.58 0.03 4.10
N GLU A 9 -17.62 -0.59 4.65
CA GLU A 9 -17.60 -1.96 5.16
C GLU A 9 -17.32 -2.96 4.04
N LYS A 10 -18.02 -2.79 2.90
CA LYS A 10 -17.81 -3.63 1.72
C LYS A 10 -16.39 -3.47 1.20
N ALA A 11 -15.92 -2.23 1.07
CA ALA A 11 -14.57 -1.96 0.58
C ALA A 11 -13.50 -2.54 1.51
N TYR A 12 -13.71 -2.48 2.83
CA TYR A 12 -12.82 -3.03 3.84
C TYR A 12 -12.74 -4.56 3.75
N GLU A 13 -13.86 -5.26 3.59
CA GLU A 13 -13.86 -6.73 3.44
C GLU A 13 -13.21 -7.16 2.12
N GLU A 14 -13.57 -6.53 1.01
CA GLU A 14 -12.99 -6.81 -0.31
C GLU A 14 -11.49 -6.48 -0.36
N GLY A 15 -11.03 -5.48 0.40
CA GLY A 15 -9.62 -5.11 0.52
C GLY A 15 -8.75 -6.19 1.17
N LYS A 16 -9.31 -7.14 1.91
CA LYS A 16 -8.56 -8.28 2.46
C LYS A 16 -7.94 -9.15 1.36
N ASN A 17 -8.48 -9.09 0.14
CA ASN A 17 -7.89 -9.77 -1.02
C ASN A 17 -6.46 -9.31 -1.31
N PHE A 18 -6.05 -8.09 -0.90
CA PHE A 18 -4.68 -7.61 -1.02
C PHE A 18 -3.66 -8.40 -0.18
N TYR A 19 -4.12 -9.11 0.85
CA TYR A 19 -3.28 -9.90 1.75
C TYR A 19 -3.07 -11.34 1.25
N TRP A 20 -3.57 -11.69 0.05
CA TRP A 20 -3.41 -13.04 -0.55
C TRP A 20 -1.96 -13.54 -0.65
N GLN A 21 -0.98 -12.64 -0.70
CA GLN A 21 0.43 -13.02 -0.78
C GLN A 21 0.98 -13.57 0.55
N LEU A 22 0.31 -13.31 1.68
CA LEU A 22 0.69 -13.81 3.00
C LEU A 22 0.33 -15.29 3.15
N GLY A 23 1.07 -16.14 2.44
CA GLY A 23 1.07 -17.60 2.62
C GLY A 23 0.46 -18.43 1.50
N THR A 24 -0.19 -17.83 0.48
CA THR A 24 -0.93 -18.63 -0.52
C THR A 24 -0.21 -18.83 -1.86
N SER A 25 0.45 -17.83 -2.46
CA SER A 25 0.98 -17.98 -3.84
C SER A 25 2.46 -17.72 -4.04
N PHE A 26 3.04 -16.62 -3.54
CA PHE A 26 4.51 -16.43 -3.62
C PHE A 26 5.26 -17.25 -2.58
N GLY A 27 4.53 -17.90 -1.66
CA GLY A 27 5.08 -18.66 -0.55
C GLY A 27 5.98 -17.80 0.34
N VAL A 28 6.80 -18.51 1.11
CA VAL A 28 7.89 -17.93 1.85
C VAL A 28 9.16 -18.27 1.10
N ALA A 29 9.83 -17.27 0.55
CA ALA A 29 11.08 -17.45 -0.18
C ALA A 29 12.26 -17.39 0.79
N PRO A 30 13.32 -18.19 0.60
CA PRO A 30 14.57 -18.00 1.32
C PRO A 30 15.10 -16.58 1.14
N ARG A 31 15.55 -15.95 2.23
CA ARG A 31 16.06 -14.57 2.23
C ARG A 31 17.14 -14.32 1.16
N HIS A 32 17.99 -15.30 0.91
CA HIS A 32 19.09 -15.20 -0.05
C HIS A 32 18.64 -15.08 -1.52
N TRP A 33 17.36 -15.31 -1.84
CA TRP A 33 16.82 -15.05 -3.19
C TRP A 33 16.63 -13.56 -3.47
N GLN A 34 16.31 -12.76 -2.45
CA GLN A 34 16.14 -11.30 -2.60
C GLN A 34 17.42 -10.51 -2.34
N SER A 35 18.39 -11.11 -1.67
CA SER A 35 19.72 -10.52 -1.46
C SER A 35 20.78 -11.60 -1.54
N PRO A 36 21.14 -12.03 -2.76
CA PRO A 36 22.16 -13.05 -2.97
C PRO A 36 23.49 -12.65 -2.31
N PRO A 37 24.26 -13.61 -1.78
CA PRO A 37 25.57 -13.33 -1.24
C PRO A 37 26.43 -12.52 -2.22
N GLY A 38 27.02 -11.42 -1.77
CA GLY A 38 27.87 -10.55 -2.58
C GLY A 38 27.18 -9.35 -3.25
N TYR A 39 25.84 -9.29 -3.27
CA TYR A 39 25.10 -8.13 -3.83
C TYR A 39 25.20 -6.87 -2.94
N ILE A 40 25.48 -7.05 -1.65
CA ILE A 40 25.77 -5.97 -0.72
C ILE A 40 27.07 -6.28 0.01
N THR A 41 27.89 -5.26 0.23
CA THR A 41 29.12 -5.40 1.03
C THR A 41 28.74 -5.73 2.48
N ARG A 42 29.61 -6.41 3.22
CA ARG A 42 29.37 -6.73 4.65
C ARG A 42 29.11 -5.46 5.47
N THR A 43 29.87 -4.40 5.18
CA THR A 43 29.70 -3.08 5.81
C THR A 43 28.34 -2.47 5.48
N ALA A 44 27.89 -2.54 4.22
CA ALA A 44 26.56 -2.04 3.84
C ALA A 44 25.44 -2.85 4.51
N ALA A 45 25.61 -4.17 4.65
CA ALA A 45 24.66 -5.06 5.31
C ALA A 45 24.42 -4.70 6.78
N GLN A 46 25.44 -4.17 7.46
CA GLN A 46 25.37 -3.74 8.87
C GLN A 46 24.98 -2.26 9.04
N SER A 47 24.75 -1.53 7.95
CA SER A 47 24.42 -0.10 8.03
C SER A 47 22.98 0.12 8.51
N GLY A 48 22.76 1.18 9.29
CA GLY A 48 21.40 1.55 9.73
C GLY A 48 20.45 1.93 8.59
N ARG A 49 20.98 2.20 7.38
CA ARG A 49 20.19 2.37 6.15
C ARG A 49 19.63 1.03 5.68
N GLN A 50 20.45 -0.02 5.71
CA GLN A 50 20.02 -1.36 5.36
C GLN A 50 19.03 -1.92 6.37
N THR A 51 19.25 -1.69 7.68
CA THR A 51 18.30 -2.07 8.73
C THR A 51 16.91 -1.46 8.51
N ARG A 52 16.84 -0.16 8.18
CA ARG A 52 15.57 0.51 7.87
C ARG A 52 14.89 -0.05 6.62
N ARG A 53 15.67 -0.34 5.57
CA ARG A 53 15.15 -0.95 4.34
C ARG A 53 14.58 -2.34 4.59
N ASP A 54 15.21 -3.10 5.48
CA ASP A 54 14.77 -4.45 5.82
C ASP A 54 13.53 -4.43 6.73
N ALA A 55 13.39 -3.43 7.61
CA ALA A 55 12.20 -3.23 8.44
C ALA A 55 10.92 -2.93 7.62
N THR A 56 11.05 -2.35 6.43
CA THR A 56 9.93 -2.08 5.52
C THR A 56 9.56 -3.28 4.63
N ARG A 57 10.20 -4.43 4.84
CA ARG A 57 9.95 -5.66 4.09
C ARG A 57 9.45 -6.73 5.05
N ASN A 58 8.66 -7.67 4.54
CA ASN A 58 8.29 -8.89 5.26
C ASN A 58 9.48 -9.86 5.42
N ILE A 59 10.56 -9.40 6.05
CA ILE A 59 11.77 -10.18 6.30
C ILE A 59 11.69 -10.77 7.70
N THR A 60 11.58 -12.09 7.75
CA THR A 60 12.02 -12.86 8.93
C THR A 60 13.46 -13.35 8.70
N PRO A 61 14.18 -13.80 9.73
CA PRO A 61 15.60 -14.19 9.61
C PRO A 61 15.89 -15.13 8.44
N ASP A 62 15.00 -16.10 8.20
CA ASP A 62 15.20 -17.16 7.19
C ASP A 62 14.43 -16.90 5.89
N ASN A 63 13.44 -16.01 5.93
CA ASN A 63 12.25 -16.16 5.11
C ASN A 63 11.67 -14.80 4.74
N ILE A 64 11.28 -14.61 3.48
CA ILE A 64 10.67 -13.38 2.98
C ILE A 64 9.39 -13.68 2.21
N THR A 65 8.35 -12.87 2.42
CA THR A 65 7.18 -12.82 1.53
C THR A 65 7.39 -11.69 0.52
N PRO A 66 7.78 -12.00 -0.74
CA PRO A 66 8.04 -10.97 -1.74
C PRO A 66 6.76 -10.22 -2.08
N GLY A 67 6.79 -8.89 -2.07
CA GLY A 67 5.68 -8.04 -2.50
C GLY A 67 4.48 -7.95 -1.55
N GLY A 68 4.40 -8.82 -0.53
CA GLY A 68 3.30 -8.87 0.41
C GLY A 68 3.30 -7.70 1.40
N PRO A 69 2.13 -7.28 1.91
CA PRO A 69 2.03 -6.22 2.90
C PRO A 69 2.68 -6.63 4.23
N SER A 70 3.51 -5.75 4.81
CA SER A 70 4.33 -6.08 5.99
C SER A 70 3.72 -5.76 7.34
N LEU A 71 2.64 -4.99 7.33
CA LEU A 71 1.90 -4.59 8.52
C LEU A 71 0.66 -5.46 8.67
N ASP A 72 0.06 -5.49 9.86
CA ASP A 72 -1.29 -6.03 9.98
C ASP A 72 -2.28 -5.19 9.16
N TYR A 73 -3.47 -5.73 8.88
CA TYR A 73 -4.41 -5.07 7.99
C TYR A 73 -4.88 -3.71 8.53
N GLN A 74 -5.05 -3.57 9.84
CA GLN A 74 -5.51 -2.34 10.49
C GLN A 74 -4.40 -1.27 10.46
N GLU A 75 -3.17 -1.66 10.75
CA GLU A 75 -2.01 -0.79 10.71
C GLU A 75 -1.67 -0.38 9.27
N ALA A 76 -1.89 -1.26 8.29
CA ALA A 76 -1.78 -0.91 6.88
C ALA A 76 -2.81 0.13 6.42
N HIS A 77 -4.01 0.14 7.02
CA HIS A 77 -5.00 1.22 6.83
C HIS A 77 -4.55 2.51 7.51
N ALA A 78 -4.09 2.45 8.76
CA ALA A 78 -3.63 3.61 9.52
C ALA A 78 -2.47 4.33 8.81
N THR A 79 -1.54 3.56 8.24
CA THR A 79 -0.37 4.07 7.49
C THR A 79 -0.64 4.30 6.00
N HIS A 80 -1.88 4.13 5.55
CA HIS A 80 -2.31 4.32 4.15
C HIS A 80 -1.56 3.45 3.12
N GLN A 81 -0.96 2.32 3.54
CA GLN A 81 -0.44 1.31 2.61
C GLN A 81 -1.58 0.64 1.83
N ILE A 82 -2.71 0.46 2.51
CA ILE A 82 -3.99 0.10 1.91
C ILE A 82 -4.96 1.25 2.09
N VAL A 83 -5.63 1.60 1.00
CA VAL A 83 -6.71 2.58 0.98
C VAL A 83 -7.97 1.88 0.53
N THR A 84 -8.93 1.68 1.43
CA THR A 84 -10.27 1.25 1.04
C THR A 84 -11.34 2.18 1.59
N GLY A 85 -12.47 2.21 0.89
CA GLY A 85 -13.66 2.92 1.33
C GLY A 85 -14.68 3.08 0.21
N ASN A 86 -15.72 3.84 0.50
CA ASN A 86 -16.55 4.48 -0.51
C ASN A 86 -15.76 5.60 -1.23
N PRO A 87 -16.29 6.18 -2.33
CA PRO A 87 -15.59 7.22 -3.08
C PRO A 87 -15.14 8.40 -2.23
N ASP A 88 -16.00 8.94 -1.36
CA ASP A 88 -15.69 10.10 -0.50
C ASP A 88 -14.54 9.80 0.46
N THR A 89 -14.63 8.70 1.19
CA THR A 89 -13.60 8.23 2.13
C THR A 89 -12.26 8.04 1.41
N VAL A 90 -12.28 7.47 0.21
CA VAL A 90 -11.06 7.25 -0.58
C VAL A 90 -10.48 8.56 -1.08
N ILE A 91 -11.30 9.51 -1.54
CA ILE A 91 -10.85 10.85 -1.95
C ILE A 91 -10.16 11.55 -0.78
N GLU A 92 -10.75 11.53 0.41
CA GLU A 92 -10.15 12.13 1.61
C GLU A 92 -8.77 11.51 1.95
N LYS A 93 -8.69 10.17 1.96
CA LYS A 93 -7.44 9.44 2.17
C LYS A 93 -6.40 9.74 1.10
N LEU A 94 -6.78 9.89 -0.16
CA LEU A 94 -5.86 10.24 -1.24
C LEU A 94 -5.37 11.68 -1.14
N LYS A 95 -6.25 12.65 -0.83
CA LYS A 95 -5.86 14.04 -0.57
C LYS A 95 -4.85 14.13 0.56
N ARG A 96 -5.06 13.36 1.63
CA ARG A 96 -4.13 13.21 2.75
C ARG A 96 -2.74 12.74 2.29
N ILE A 97 -2.67 11.71 1.46
CA ILE A 97 -1.41 11.20 0.90
C ILE A 97 -0.73 12.27 0.02
N ILE A 98 -1.51 12.97 -0.80
CA ILE A 98 -1.01 14.03 -1.69
C ILE A 98 -0.45 15.21 -0.89
N ASP A 99 -1.13 15.65 0.18
CA ASP A 99 -0.63 16.71 1.06
C ASP A 99 0.76 16.36 1.64
N VAL A 100 0.97 15.09 1.99
CA VAL A 100 2.21 14.60 2.63
C VAL A 100 3.34 14.36 1.62
N VAL A 101 3.03 13.68 0.52
CA VAL A 101 4.04 13.16 -0.42
C VAL A 101 4.25 14.09 -1.61
N ASP A 102 3.21 14.83 -2.02
CA ASP A 102 3.15 15.64 -3.24
C ASP A 102 3.73 14.92 -4.48
N PRO A 103 3.14 13.78 -4.87
CA PRO A 103 3.73 12.91 -5.89
C PRO A 103 3.48 13.46 -7.30
N ALA A 104 4.49 13.36 -8.17
CA ALA A 104 4.33 13.64 -9.60
C ALA A 104 3.42 12.62 -10.31
N TYR A 105 3.42 11.36 -9.84
CA TYR A 105 2.59 10.28 -10.38
C TYR A 105 2.03 9.44 -9.23
N LEU A 106 0.75 9.09 -9.33
CA LEU A 106 0.08 8.17 -8.43
C LEU A 106 -0.33 6.91 -9.19
N VAL A 107 0.24 5.76 -8.83
CA VAL A 107 -0.09 4.46 -9.43
C VAL A 107 -1.05 3.71 -8.52
N LEU A 108 -2.24 3.45 -9.04
CA LEU A 108 -3.32 2.81 -8.31
C LEU A 108 -3.38 1.32 -8.60
N TRP A 109 -3.05 0.51 -7.59
CA TRP A 109 -3.17 -0.95 -7.67
C TRP A 109 -4.55 -1.39 -7.19
N GLY A 110 -5.47 -1.63 -8.14
CA GLY A 110 -6.90 -1.86 -7.88
C GLY A 110 -7.36 -3.33 -7.81
N ARG A 111 -6.56 -4.29 -8.26
CA ARG A 111 -6.93 -5.72 -8.25
C ARG A 111 -5.77 -6.60 -7.83
N GLU A 112 -6.02 -7.53 -6.91
CA GLU A 112 -5.03 -8.50 -6.47
C GLU A 112 -5.68 -9.79 -5.95
N GLY A 113 -4.92 -10.87 -5.93
CA GLY A 113 -5.33 -12.12 -5.31
C GLY A 113 -6.61 -12.73 -5.89
N PRO A 114 -7.44 -13.35 -5.03
CA PRO A 114 -8.68 -14.03 -5.45
C PRO A 114 -9.86 -13.05 -5.63
N MET A 115 -9.59 -11.74 -5.72
CA MET A 115 -10.62 -10.73 -5.96
C MET A 115 -11.41 -11.07 -7.22
N SER A 116 -12.74 -11.10 -7.11
CA SER A 116 -13.61 -11.44 -8.23
C SER A 116 -13.54 -10.36 -9.32
N HIS A 117 -13.84 -10.76 -10.56
CA HIS A 117 -13.88 -9.83 -11.68
C HIS A 117 -14.89 -8.69 -11.45
N GLN A 118 -16.06 -8.99 -10.89
CA GLN A 118 -17.11 -8.00 -10.63
C GLN A 118 -16.66 -6.95 -9.61
N VAL A 119 -15.99 -7.36 -8.53
CA VAL A 119 -15.44 -6.44 -7.53
C VAL A 119 -14.40 -5.52 -8.18
N ALA A 120 -13.47 -6.10 -8.94
CA ALA A 120 -12.43 -5.36 -9.62
C ALA A 120 -12.99 -4.32 -10.60
N MET A 121 -14.01 -4.70 -11.39
CA MET A 121 -14.64 -3.79 -12.34
C MET A 121 -15.40 -2.67 -11.62
N ARG A 122 -16.15 -2.98 -10.55
CA ARG A 122 -16.86 -1.95 -9.77
C ARG A 122 -15.89 -0.94 -9.16
N CYS A 123 -14.75 -1.40 -8.62
CA CYS A 123 -13.68 -0.54 -8.13
C CYS A 123 -13.13 0.36 -9.24
N ILE A 124 -12.86 -0.18 -10.43
CA ILE A 124 -12.40 0.60 -11.59
C ILE A 124 -13.43 1.66 -12.00
N ASP A 125 -14.73 1.31 -12.04
CA ASP A 125 -15.79 2.24 -12.40
C ASP A 125 -15.83 3.43 -11.43
N LEU A 126 -15.89 3.17 -10.12
CA LEU A 126 -15.91 4.20 -9.08
C LEU A 126 -14.63 5.06 -9.08
N LEU A 127 -13.47 4.42 -9.27
CA LEU A 127 -12.20 5.13 -9.40
C LEU A 127 -12.24 6.09 -10.59
N SER A 128 -12.71 5.63 -11.74
CA SER A 128 -12.70 6.40 -12.99
C SER A 128 -13.72 7.55 -12.99
N GLN A 129 -14.91 7.32 -12.42
CA GLN A 129 -16.04 8.26 -12.49
C GLN A 129 -16.00 9.30 -11.37
N GLU A 130 -15.51 8.94 -10.19
CA GLU A 130 -15.65 9.78 -8.99
C GLU A 130 -14.29 10.17 -8.39
N VAL A 131 -13.45 9.16 -8.10
CA VAL A 131 -12.23 9.39 -7.30
C VAL A 131 -11.13 10.09 -8.09
N ILE A 132 -10.73 9.54 -9.25
CA ILE A 132 -9.62 10.07 -10.05
C ILE A 132 -9.90 11.51 -10.50
N PRO A 133 -11.09 11.87 -11.00
CA PRO A 133 -11.41 13.26 -11.33
C PRO A 133 -11.25 14.20 -10.13
N ALA A 134 -11.84 13.85 -8.97
CA ALA A 134 -11.79 14.69 -7.77
C ALA A 134 -10.37 14.88 -7.22
N VAL A 135 -9.53 13.85 -7.34
CA VAL A 135 -8.14 13.88 -6.87
C VAL A 135 -7.23 14.62 -7.86
N LYS A 136 -7.50 14.52 -9.17
CA LYS A 136 -6.71 15.19 -10.21
C LYS A 136 -6.79 16.71 -10.13
N GLU A 137 -7.93 17.24 -9.69
CA GLU A 137 -8.15 18.68 -9.49
C GLU A 137 -7.56 19.19 -8.17
N TYR A 138 -7.18 18.29 -7.26
CA TYR A 138 -6.65 18.65 -5.96
C TYR A 138 -5.18 19.08 -6.03
N GLN A 139 -4.86 20.22 -5.41
CA GLN A 139 -3.49 20.69 -5.24
C GLN A 139 -3.00 20.36 -3.83
N ALA A 140 -1.76 19.87 -3.73
CA ALA A 140 -1.17 19.47 -2.46
C ALA A 140 -0.98 20.66 -1.51
N ASP A 141 -1.52 20.53 -0.30
CA ASP A 141 -1.20 21.42 0.82
C ASP A 141 -0.04 20.85 1.64
N ARG A 142 1.18 21.28 1.29
CA ARG A 142 2.41 20.83 1.93
C ARG A 142 2.54 21.26 3.39
N GLU A 143 1.84 22.30 3.84
CA GLU A 143 1.87 22.73 5.24
C GLU A 143 1.02 21.82 6.11
N LYS A 144 -0.21 21.56 5.66
CA LYS A 144 -1.09 20.57 6.25
C LYS A 144 -0.42 19.19 6.27
N GLY A 145 0.22 18.80 5.16
CA GLY A 145 1.03 17.58 5.07
C GLY A 145 2.13 17.49 6.13
N ARG A 146 2.88 18.56 6.37
CA ARG A 146 3.93 18.56 7.41
C ARG A 146 3.37 18.44 8.84
N GLN A 147 2.34 19.21 9.18
CA GLN A 147 1.73 19.20 10.51
C GLN A 147 1.23 17.82 10.90
N SER A 148 0.63 17.16 9.93
CA SER A 148 -0.03 15.89 10.10
C SER A 148 0.92 14.67 10.21
N VAL A 149 2.17 14.80 9.78
CA VAL A 149 3.24 13.83 10.06
C VAL A 149 3.80 14.06 11.46
N ALA A 150 3.84 15.30 11.94
CA ALA A 150 4.30 15.64 13.29
C ALA A 150 3.31 15.25 14.40
N ALA A 151 2.04 15.01 14.05
CA ALA A 151 0.99 14.62 14.98
C ALA A 151 0.85 13.09 15.20
N ASN A 152 1.56 12.28 14.40
CA ASN A 152 1.63 10.83 14.51
C ASN A 152 3.00 10.39 15.04
#